data_AF-A0AAF0ZNP4-F1
#
_entry.id   AF-A0AAF0ZNP4-F1
#
_cell.length_a   1.000
_cell.length_b   1.000
_cell.length_c   1.000
_cell.angle_alpha   90.00
_cell.angle_beta   90.00
_cell.angle_gamma   90.00
#
_symmetry.space_group_name_H-M   'P 1'
#
loop_
_entity.id
_entity.type
_entity.pdbx_description
1 polymer ?
#
loop_
_entity_poly.entity_id
_entity_poly.type
_entity_poly.pdbx_seq_one_letter_code
_entity_poly.pdbx_strand_id
1 'polypeptide(L)'
;QKVRGQGSTLQSSESEAPSPTSPIVSSPNLSSFSLNLNENFSSHYTSFERPIGVKKSKLKRSKDEGLSSAMKLFETKNNRLGKMLSESATSKHQDDERLDRYIKAKEFRDETKILMKNLETISDPNVRDCLQREQQRILEKRNRQSQPQSQP
;
A
#
# COMPACT_ATOMS: atom_id res chain seq x y z
N GLN A 1 -28.99 3.60 -28.87
CA GLN A 1 -27.82 3.62 -29.79
C GLN A 1 -27.64 5.04 -30.32
N LYS A 2 -26.66 5.79 -29.82
CA LYS A 2 -25.95 6.82 -30.63
C LYS A 2 -24.69 7.26 -29.87
N VAL A 3 -23.56 6.68 -30.26
CA VAL A 3 -22.23 7.16 -29.92
C VAL A 3 -21.94 8.37 -30.81
N ARG A 4 -21.43 9.47 -30.27
CA ARG A 4 -20.72 10.48 -31.05
C ARG A 4 -19.60 11.08 -30.20
N GLY A 5 -18.37 10.91 -30.69
CA GLY A 5 -17.15 11.23 -29.97
C GLY A 5 -16.50 12.56 -30.38
N GLN A 6 -15.29 12.67 -29.82
CA GLN A 6 -14.13 13.44 -30.25
C GLN A 6 -14.10 14.93 -29.89
N GLY A 7 -12.99 15.33 -29.27
CA GLY A 7 -12.62 16.73 -29.08
C GLY A 7 -11.60 16.92 -27.98
N SER A 8 -10.37 16.43 -28.17
CA SER A 8 -9.22 16.84 -27.36
C SER A 8 -8.90 18.31 -27.64
N THR A 9 -8.75 19.14 -26.62
CA THR A 9 -8.06 20.42 -26.75
C THR A 9 -7.28 20.66 -25.46
N LEU A 10 -6.01 20.24 -25.47
CA LEU A 10 -5.03 20.66 -24.47
C LEU A 10 -4.52 22.03 -24.93
N GLN A 11 -5.01 23.08 -24.26
CA GLN A 11 -4.55 24.44 -24.47
C GLN A 11 -3.39 24.71 -23.50
N SER A 12 -2.16 24.59 -24.01
CA SER A 12 -0.97 25.12 -23.35
C SER A 12 -1.04 26.65 -23.36
N SER A 13 -0.73 27.28 -22.23
CA SER A 13 -0.47 28.72 -22.17
C SER A 13 0.86 28.94 -21.47
N GLU A 14 1.86 29.26 -22.27
CA GLU A 14 3.09 29.94 -21.84
C GLU A 14 2.70 31.29 -21.21
N SER A 15 3.28 31.59 -20.05
CA SER A 15 3.27 32.92 -19.47
C SER A 15 4.71 33.30 -19.16
N GLU A 16 5.31 33.98 -20.13
CA GLU A 16 6.59 34.67 -20.08
C GLU A 16 6.57 35.73 -18.96
N ALA A 17 7.59 35.74 -18.10
CA ALA A 17 7.72 36.67 -17.00
C ALA A 17 8.49 37.93 -17.45
N PRO A 18 7.92 39.14 -17.34
CA PRO A 18 8.70 40.36 -17.55
C PRO A 18 9.46 40.74 -16.27
N SER A 19 10.77 40.94 -16.44
CA SER A 19 11.72 41.43 -15.43
C SER A 19 11.34 42.82 -14.88
N PRO A 20 11.75 43.17 -13.64
CA PRO A 20 11.25 44.32 -12.91
C PRO A 20 11.94 45.61 -13.38
N THR A 21 11.16 46.64 -13.65
CA THR A 21 11.69 47.99 -13.90
C THR A 21 10.99 49.00 -13.00
N SER A 22 11.83 49.81 -12.34
CA SER A 22 11.54 51.08 -11.63
C SER A 22 11.37 50.97 -10.10
N PRO A 23 11.60 52.08 -9.38
CA PRO A 23 12.91 52.53 -8.90
C PRO A 23 13.03 52.34 -7.39
N ILE A 24 14.27 52.28 -6.87
CA ILE A 24 14.53 52.30 -5.43
C ILE A 24 14.05 53.65 -4.89
N VAL A 25 12.83 53.67 -4.33
CA VAL A 25 12.34 54.77 -3.51
C VAL A 25 12.94 54.55 -2.11
N SER A 26 13.97 55.32 -1.79
CA SER A 26 14.53 55.37 -0.44
C SER A 26 13.42 55.73 0.56
N SER A 27 13.13 54.81 1.48
CA SER A 27 12.21 55.06 2.57
C SER A 27 12.83 56.06 3.56
N PRO A 28 12.13 57.16 3.91
CA PRO A 28 12.62 58.13 4.87
C PRO A 28 12.34 57.61 6.27
N ASN A 29 13.20 56.73 6.80
CA ASN A 29 13.31 56.40 8.23
C ASN A 29 14.49 55.46 8.51
N LEU A 30 15.67 55.78 7.95
CA LEU A 30 16.90 55.24 8.52
C LEU A 30 17.09 55.90 9.88
N SER A 31 16.82 55.14 10.94
CA SER A 31 17.14 55.50 12.32
C SER A 31 18.62 55.90 12.41
N SER A 32 18.89 57.20 12.31
CA SER A 32 20.23 57.75 12.46
C SER A 32 20.58 57.69 13.94
N PHE A 33 21.48 56.79 14.33
CA PHE A 33 22.16 56.96 15.60
C PHE A 33 23.17 58.09 15.43
N SER A 34 22.95 59.21 16.10
CA SER A 34 23.91 60.30 16.17
C SER A 34 25.04 59.87 17.10
N LEU A 35 26.21 59.54 16.56
CA LEU A 35 27.43 59.44 17.37
C LEU A 35 27.81 60.86 17.78
N ASN A 36 27.62 61.19 19.06
CA ASN A 36 28.18 62.39 19.66
C ASN A 36 29.70 62.21 19.74
N LEU A 37 30.41 62.67 18.71
CA LEU A 37 31.86 62.81 18.75
C LEU A 37 32.15 64.18 19.35
N ASN A 38 32.10 64.25 20.69
CA ASN A 38 32.79 65.30 21.41
C ASN A 38 34.30 65.06 21.21
N GLU A 39 34.88 65.82 20.29
CA GLU A 39 36.29 65.85 20.01
C GLU A 39 37.02 66.49 21.19
N ASN A 40 37.49 65.65 22.12
CA ASN A 40 38.64 66.03 22.94
C ASN A 40 39.61 64.86 23.01
N PHE A 41 40.75 65.08 22.36
CA PHE A 41 41.87 64.16 22.27
C PHE A 41 42.42 63.84 23.66
N SER A 42 42.56 62.55 23.96
CA SER A 42 43.80 61.94 24.46
C SER A 42 43.51 60.71 25.32
N SER A 43 44.31 59.68 25.07
CA SER A 43 44.60 58.54 25.94
C SER A 43 43.58 57.39 26.00
N HIS A 44 44.14 56.19 25.80
CA HIS A 44 43.59 54.86 26.09
C HIS A 44 42.91 54.12 24.93
N TYR A 45 43.80 53.60 24.08
CA TYR A 45 43.64 52.41 23.26
C TYR A 45 42.64 51.37 23.82
N THR A 46 41.63 51.08 23.01
CA THR A 46 40.87 49.82 22.91
C THR A 46 40.36 49.20 24.22
N SER A 47 39.16 49.60 24.66
CA SER A 47 38.31 48.71 25.45
C SER A 47 36.98 48.47 24.72
N PHE A 48 37.06 47.71 23.63
CA PHE A 48 35.89 47.05 23.06
C PHE A 48 35.64 45.76 23.84
N GLU A 49 35.06 45.90 25.02
CA GLU A 49 34.52 44.78 25.78
C GLU A 49 33.33 44.22 24.99
N ARG A 50 33.58 43.15 24.21
CA ARG A 50 32.50 42.43 23.54
C ARG A 50 31.56 41.92 24.64
N PRO A 51 30.23 42.15 24.55
CA PRO A 51 29.32 41.58 25.54
C PRO A 51 29.54 40.07 25.56
N ILE A 52 29.83 39.57 26.76
CA ILE A 52 30.07 38.15 27.05
C ILE A 52 28.99 37.34 26.33
N GLY A 53 29.43 36.59 25.32
CA GLY A 53 28.58 35.68 24.59
C GLY A 53 27.97 34.72 25.60
N VAL A 54 26.63 34.74 25.72
CA VAL A 54 25.90 33.78 26.55
C VAL A 54 26.42 32.39 26.21
N LYS A 55 26.99 31.69 27.19
CA LYS A 55 27.36 30.28 27.05
C LYS A 55 26.06 29.53 26.72
N LYS A 56 25.80 29.28 25.44
CA LYS A 56 24.78 28.31 25.03
C LYS A 56 25.27 26.96 25.55
N SER A 57 24.71 26.52 26.66
CA SER A 57 24.93 25.19 27.20
C SER A 57 24.67 24.17 26.09
N LYS A 58 25.72 23.48 25.62
CA LYS A 58 25.54 22.36 24.70
C LYS A 58 24.95 21.21 25.51
N LEU A 59 23.63 21.05 25.44
CA LEU A 59 22.97 19.84 25.92
C LEU A 59 23.45 18.67 25.02
N LYS A 60 24.47 17.95 25.47
CA LYS A 60 24.91 16.69 24.86
C LYS A 60 23.84 15.63 25.17
N ARG A 61 23.34 15.00 24.11
CA ARG A 61 22.23 14.04 24.09
C ARG A 61 22.38 12.94 25.15
N SER A 62 21.36 12.76 26.00
CA SER A 62 21.07 11.53 26.74
C SER A 62 19.89 10.75 26.15
N LYS A 63 19.60 10.93 24.84
CA LYS A 63 18.44 10.33 24.14
C LYS A 63 18.74 9.01 23.42
N ASP A 64 19.96 8.51 23.52
CA ASP A 64 20.42 7.38 22.71
C ASP A 64 19.74 6.05 23.12
N GLU A 65 19.61 5.81 24.42
CA GLU A 65 19.05 4.57 24.94
C GLU A 65 17.53 4.46 24.75
N GLY A 66 16.81 5.59 24.88
CA GLY A 66 15.37 5.65 24.60
C GLY A 66 15.04 5.48 23.11
N LEU A 67 15.84 6.06 22.22
CA LEU A 67 15.69 5.87 20.77
C LEU A 67 16.07 4.46 20.33
N SER A 68 17.16 3.90 20.87
CA SER A 68 17.58 2.53 20.63
C SER A 68 16.53 1.52 21.11
N SER A 69 15.99 1.72 22.32
CA SER A 69 14.90 0.90 22.87
C SER A 69 13.63 0.98 22.01
N ALA A 70 13.23 2.20 21.60
CA ALA A 70 12.09 2.37 20.71
C ALA A 70 12.31 1.69 19.36
N MET A 71 13.49 1.83 18.77
CA MET A 71 13.85 1.21 17.49
C MET A 71 13.80 -0.32 17.58
N LYS A 72 14.36 -0.90 18.64
CA LYS A 72 14.30 -2.35 18.90
C LYS A 72 12.87 -2.85 19.09
N LEU A 73 12.02 -2.06 19.76
CA LEU A 73 10.59 -2.39 19.92
C LEU A 73 9.86 -2.36 18.58
N PHE A 74 10.12 -1.36 17.75
CA PHE A 74 9.55 -1.27 16.39
C PHE A 74 9.97 -2.45 15.53
N GLU A 75 11.26 -2.79 15.51
CA GLU A 75 11.78 -3.93 14.77
C GLU A 75 11.13 -5.23 15.24
N THR A 76 11.05 -5.45 16.55
CA THR A 76 10.41 -6.64 17.13
C THR A 76 8.93 -6.75 16.74
N LYS A 77 8.18 -5.64 16.84
CA LYS A 77 6.76 -5.62 16.47
C LYS A 77 6.57 -5.80 14.97
N ASN A 78 7.43 -5.24 14.14
CA ASN A 78 7.36 -5.39 12.68
C ASN A 78 7.67 -6.82 12.26
N ASN A 79 8.69 -7.45 12.85
CA ASN A 79 9.01 -8.85 12.63
C ASN A 79 7.85 -9.77 13.05
N ARG A 80 7.22 -9.49 14.20
CA ARG A 80 6.02 -10.22 14.64
C ARG A 80 4.85 -10.05 13.67
N LEU A 81 4.61 -8.83 13.19
CA LEU A 81 3.57 -8.56 12.20
C LEU A 81 3.83 -9.30 10.89
N GLY A 82 5.06 -9.28 10.39
CA GLY A 82 5.47 -10.03 9.19
C GLY A 82 5.20 -11.53 9.33
N LYS A 83 5.58 -12.13 10.47
CA LYS A 83 5.30 -13.54 10.77
C LYS A 83 3.80 -13.85 10.75
N MET A 84 2.99 -13.02 11.43
CA MET A 84 1.53 -13.19 11.45
C MET A 84 0.92 -13.07 10.05
N LEU A 85 1.40 -12.14 9.21
CA LEU A 85 0.92 -11.98 7.84
C LEU A 85 1.23 -13.21 6.99
N SER A 86 2.46 -13.72 7.04
CA SER A 86 2.85 -14.94 6.33
C SER A 86 2.04 -16.15 6.78
N GLU A 87 1.86 -16.35 8.10
CA GLU A 87 1.04 -17.43 8.66
C GLU A 87 -0.43 -17.31 8.24
N SER A 88 -0.98 -16.10 8.24
CA SER A 88 -2.37 -15.89 7.81
C SER A 88 -2.57 -16.17 6.32
N ALA A 89 -1.58 -15.89 5.48
CA ALA A 89 -1.64 -16.14 4.05
C ALA A 89 -1.61 -17.65 3.76
N THR A 90 -0.72 -18.40 4.42
CA THR A 90 -0.65 -19.87 4.24
C THR A 90 -1.87 -20.57 4.81
N SER A 91 -2.39 -20.13 5.96
CA SER A 91 -3.62 -20.68 6.55
C SER A 91 -4.81 -20.54 5.61
N LYS A 92 -5.04 -19.35 5.04
CA LYS A 92 -6.14 -19.12 4.10
C LYS A 92 -6.02 -20.02 2.87
N HIS A 93 -4.81 -20.13 2.31
CA HIS A 93 -4.58 -21.00 1.16
C HIS A 93 -4.89 -22.47 1.47
N GLN A 94 -4.47 -22.97 2.64
CA GLN A 94 -4.78 -24.33 3.07
C GLN A 94 -6.27 -24.57 3.28
N ASP A 95 -6.98 -23.59 3.84
CA ASP A 95 -8.43 -23.67 4.05
C ASP A 95 -9.19 -23.70 2.72
N ASP A 96 -8.80 -22.88 1.76
CA ASP A 96 -9.37 -22.86 0.41
C ASP A 96 -9.16 -24.20 -0.32
N GLU A 97 -7.94 -24.75 -0.27
CA GLU A 97 -7.65 -26.07 -0.84
C GLU A 97 -8.44 -27.18 -0.14
N ARG A 98 -8.60 -27.10 1.19
CA ARG A 98 -9.37 -28.08 1.96
C ARG A 98 -10.83 -28.04 1.56
N LEU A 99 -11.38 -26.84 1.35
CA LEU A 99 -12.76 -26.65 0.90
C LEU A 99 -12.95 -27.21 -0.52
N ASP A 100 -12.03 -26.92 -1.44
CA ASP A 100 -12.05 -27.47 -2.80
C ASP A 100 -12.02 -29.01 -2.81
N ARG A 101 -11.12 -29.61 -2.02
CA ARG A 101 -11.08 -31.08 -1.84
C ARG A 101 -12.39 -31.61 -1.26
N TYR A 102 -12.97 -30.93 -0.28
CA TYR A 102 -14.24 -31.33 0.32
C TYR A 102 -15.39 -31.29 -0.69
N ILE A 103 -15.48 -30.23 -1.50
CA ILE A 103 -16.51 -30.07 -2.54
C ILE A 103 -16.37 -31.18 -3.57
N LYS A 104 -15.17 -31.39 -4.12
CA LYS A 104 -14.89 -32.47 -5.10
C LYS A 104 -15.25 -33.85 -4.54
N ALA A 105 -14.87 -34.15 -3.30
CA ALA A 105 -15.20 -35.41 -2.67
C ALA A 105 -16.72 -35.57 -2.44
N LYS A 106 -17.42 -34.49 -2.07
CA LYS A 106 -18.87 -34.52 -1.90
C LYS A 106 -19.59 -34.76 -3.22
N GLU A 107 -19.23 -34.04 -4.28
CA GLU A 107 -19.75 -34.25 -5.63
C GLU A 107 -19.53 -35.70 -6.08
N PHE A 108 -18.30 -36.21 -5.94
CA PHE A 108 -17.97 -37.58 -6.33
C PHE A 108 -18.82 -38.62 -5.59
N ARG A 109 -19.06 -38.42 -4.27
CA ARG A 109 -19.93 -39.31 -3.50
C ARG A 109 -21.38 -39.26 -3.99
N ASP A 110 -21.91 -38.07 -4.24
CA ASP A 110 -23.30 -37.92 -4.65
C ASP A 110 -23.53 -38.47 -6.07
N GLU A 111 -22.60 -38.23 -6.99
CA GLU A 111 -22.59 -38.88 -8.31
C GLU A 111 -22.51 -40.41 -8.22
N THR A 112 -21.71 -40.94 -7.29
CA THR A 112 -21.59 -42.39 -7.10
C THR A 112 -22.90 -42.99 -6.61
N LYS A 113 -23.63 -42.30 -5.73
CA LYS A 113 -24.97 -42.74 -5.31
C LYS A 113 -25.94 -42.83 -6.49
N ILE A 114 -25.86 -41.91 -7.45
CA ILE A 114 -26.68 -41.91 -8.66
C ILE A 114 -26.30 -43.09 -9.57
N LEU A 115 -25.00 -43.32 -9.76
CA LEU A 115 -24.48 -44.40 -10.59
C LEU A 115 -24.84 -45.79 -10.04
N MET A 116 -24.91 -45.94 -8.71
CA MET A 116 -25.26 -47.20 -8.06
C MET A 116 -26.76 -47.52 -8.05
N LYS A 117 -27.63 -46.62 -8.50
CA LYS A 117 -29.07 -46.89 -8.56
C LYS A 117 -29.36 -47.94 -9.64
N ASN A 118 -30.03 -49.02 -9.24
CA ASN A 118 -30.59 -49.98 -10.19
C ASN A 118 -31.81 -49.36 -10.89
N LEU A 119 -31.80 -49.33 -12.22
CA LEU A 119 -32.88 -48.79 -13.04
C LEU A 119 -34.10 -49.73 -13.10
N GLU A 120 -33.91 -51.03 -12.90
CA GLU A 120 -34.96 -52.04 -12.95
C GLU A 120 -35.93 -51.93 -11.77
N THR A 121 -35.50 -51.32 -10.66
CA THR A 121 -36.33 -51.10 -9.47
C THR A 121 -37.25 -49.88 -9.62
N ILE A 122 -37.11 -49.10 -10.69
CA ILE A 122 -37.89 -47.89 -10.95
C ILE A 122 -39.07 -48.22 -11.87
N SER A 123 -40.28 -48.11 -11.31
CA SER A 123 -41.52 -48.40 -12.03
C SER A 123 -41.86 -47.37 -13.12
N ASP A 124 -41.62 -46.07 -12.84
CA ASP A 124 -41.92 -45.00 -13.79
C ASP A 124 -40.87 -44.94 -14.93
N PRO A 125 -41.26 -45.18 -16.20
CA PRO A 125 -40.35 -45.14 -17.32
C PRO A 125 -39.69 -43.77 -17.51
N ASN A 126 -40.39 -42.66 -17.25
CA ASN A 126 -39.82 -41.32 -17.46
C ASN A 126 -38.70 -41.01 -16.46
N VAL A 127 -38.89 -41.40 -15.20
CA VAL A 127 -37.88 -41.25 -14.14
C VAL A 127 -36.69 -42.14 -14.43
N ARG A 128 -36.94 -43.38 -14.89
CA ARG A 128 -35.89 -44.33 -15.27
C ARG A 128 -35.01 -43.78 -16.39
N ASP A 129 -35.60 -43.27 -17.46
CA ASP A 129 -34.86 -42.70 -18.60
C ASP A 129 -34.08 -41.43 -18.20
N CYS A 130 -34.65 -40.62 -17.30
CA CYS A 130 -33.96 -39.46 -16.75
C CYS A 130 -32.70 -39.87 -15.99
N LEU A 131 -32.81 -40.87 -15.12
CA LEU A 131 -31.70 -41.37 -14.33
C LEU A 131 -30.64 -42.05 -15.19
N GLN A 132 -31.05 -42.80 -16.23
CA GLN A 132 -30.14 -43.41 -17.18
C GLN A 132 -29.30 -42.35 -17.91
N ARG A 133 -29.93 -41.27 -18.38
CA ARG A 133 -29.20 -40.13 -18.97
C ARG A 133 -28.22 -39.51 -17.99
N GLU A 134 -28.61 -39.37 -16.73
CA GLU A 134 -27.75 -38.80 -15.70
C GLU A 134 -26.54 -39.70 -15.39
N GLN A 135 -26.73 -41.02 -15.32
CA GLN A 135 -25.64 -41.98 -15.17
C GLN A 135 -24.62 -41.88 -16.32
N GLN A 136 -25.12 -41.78 -17.56
CA GLN A 136 -24.28 -41.59 -18.74
C GLN A 136 -23.50 -40.27 -18.67
N ARG A 137 -24.17 -39.16 -18.32
CA ARG A 137 -23.55 -37.84 -18.15
C ARG A 137 -22.42 -37.85 -17.12
N ILE A 138 -22.61 -38.54 -16.00
CA ILE A 138 -21.62 -38.69 -14.93
C ILE A 138 -20.41 -39.49 -15.42
N LEU A 139 -20.63 -40.61 -16.12
CA LEU A 139 -19.53 -41.42 -16.68
C LEU A 139 -18.70 -40.61 -17.68
N GLU A 140 -19.35 -39.84 -18.55
CA GLU A 140 -18.66 -38.95 -19.49
C GLU A 140 -17.88 -37.84 -18.79
N LYS A 141 -18.46 -37.19 -17.77
CA LYS A 141 -17.77 -36.16 -16.95
C LYS A 141 -16.50 -36.74 -16.34
N ARG A 142 -16.57 -37.93 -15.74
CA ARG A 142 -15.43 -38.59 -15.10
C ARG A 142 -14.37 -39.02 -16.09
N ASN A 143 -14.76 -39.51 -17.27
CA ASN A 143 -13.82 -39.86 -18.32
C ASN A 143 -12.99 -38.65 -18.77
N ARG A 144 -13.65 -37.49 -18.96
CA ARG A 144 -12.95 -36.22 -19.29
C ARG A 144 -11.98 -35.78 -18.20
N GLN A 145 -12.34 -35.92 -16.94
CA GLN A 145 -11.49 -35.56 -15.80
C GLN A 145 -10.30 -36.51 -15.62
N SER A 146 -10.37 -37.74 -16.16
CA SER A 146 -9.34 -38.77 -16.04
C SER A 146 -8.29 -38.70 -17.15
N GLN A 147 -8.52 -37.93 -18.21
CA GLN A 147 -7.51 -37.72 -19.26
C GLN A 147 -6.39 -36.80 -18.73
N PRO A 148 -5.11 -37.20 -18.85
CA PRO A 148 -4.01 -36.31 -18.52
C PRO A 148 -4.10 -35.08 -19.41
N GLN A 149 -4.11 -33.89 -18.80
CA GLN A 149 -3.92 -32.65 -19.55
C GLN A 149 -2.53 -32.73 -20.21
N SER A 150 -2.51 -33.01 -21.51
CA SER A 150 -1.34 -32.78 -22.35
C SER A 150 -1.00 -31.30 -22.26
N GLN A 151 0.06 -30.94 -21.53
CA GLN A 151 0.61 -29.59 -21.55
C GLN A 151 1.33 -29.36 -22.90
N PRO A 152 1.18 -28.19 -23.54
CA PRO A 152 1.99 -27.79 -24.67
C PRO A 152 3.44 -27.48 -24.27
#